data_AF-A0A1F7M4H5-F1
#
_entry.id   AF-A0A1F7M4H5-F1
#
_cell.length_a   1.000
_cell.length_b   1.000
_cell.length_c   1.000
_cell.angle_alpha   90.00
_cell.angle_beta   90.00
_cell.angle_gamma   90.00
#
_symmetry.space_group_name_H-M   'P 1'
#
loop_
_entity.id
_entity.type
_entity.pdbx_description
1 polymer ?
#
loop_
_entity_poly.entity_id
_entity_poly.type
_entity_poly.pdbx_seq_one_letter_code
_entity_poly.pdbx_strand_id
1 'polypeptide(L)'
;MLVAPERDEDAGLAARIELAFLRHPRILPGIHLFMILFYLMLILVPPLLPAPPENATPFTSFVRFSQFVFWYLWWPFVVLSMIVFGRAWCGFLCPEGALAGWAARFGGDRPIPRWMRWGGIPLVAFVGITIYGQLIGVYEYPGPQLLILGGSTALAMTFALIYTRRGWVWCRYLCPVSLLFGVFSRLGAMHFRVDHSRLAAWRPSPGEDGKKDPCPVFIYLPKMATNRYCLMCFRCAGWRDSIHLRSRRPGAELLKINTAEPLFWEVVFLFGAIGLPLGVFHWTVNPLFQQLKQFLGGLALASGLGGVVGSSAPWWLLSNHPDAGEVFNLLDGISIATFLLGATLLAIGFLSTLTWLSARVVRSTFREETALQEIFTRIGYLYTPLSLLSLFLGLSQLTFGYLKTVGFPGPATDVIRGVLLVGGPLWSLHLARRILALQTADRRRARLALLPHLAGVALIIAAWVPVFYLW
;
A
#
# COMPACT_ATOMS: atom_id res chain seq x y z
N MET A 1 -6.26 -19.66 27.88
CA MET A 1 -7.37 -18.69 27.78
C MET A 1 -8.12 -18.96 26.49
N LEU A 2 -9.28 -19.61 26.60
CA LEU A 2 -10.19 -19.82 25.49
C LEU A 2 -10.72 -18.44 25.06
N VAL A 3 -10.39 -18.03 23.84
CA VAL A 3 -10.91 -16.80 23.23
C VAL A 3 -12.43 -16.95 23.15
N ALA A 4 -13.15 -16.06 23.83
CA ALA A 4 -14.61 -16.01 23.75
C ALA A 4 -15.03 -15.90 22.27
N PRO A 5 -16.05 -16.66 21.82
CA PRO A 5 -16.56 -16.52 20.47
C PRO A 5 -17.06 -15.09 20.28
N GLU A 6 -16.44 -14.36 19.36
CA GLU A 6 -17.01 -13.12 18.84
C GLU A 6 -18.43 -13.44 18.36
N ARG A 7 -19.43 -12.72 18.89
CA ARG A 7 -20.81 -12.83 18.42
C ARG A 7 -20.83 -12.66 16.89
N ASP A 8 -21.58 -13.53 16.24
CA ASP A 8 -21.92 -13.58 14.80
C ASP A 8 -22.67 -12.31 14.33
N GLU A 9 -22.12 -11.11 14.59
CA GLU A 9 -22.62 -9.85 14.04
C GLU A 9 -22.24 -9.84 12.54
N ASP A 10 -23.26 -9.96 11.68
CA ASP A 10 -23.23 -9.80 10.20
C ASP A 10 -22.93 -11.02 9.32
N ALA A 11 -23.38 -12.22 9.71
CA ALA A 11 -23.47 -13.33 8.75
C ALA A 11 -24.35 -13.01 7.53
N GLY A 12 -25.29 -12.04 7.61
CA GLY A 12 -26.27 -11.74 6.56
C GLY A 12 -25.68 -11.19 5.25
N LEU A 13 -25.06 -10.01 5.28
CA LEU A 13 -24.56 -9.36 4.05
C LEU A 13 -23.35 -10.10 3.46
N ALA A 14 -22.39 -10.47 4.31
CA ALA A 14 -21.18 -11.17 3.87
C ALA A 14 -21.53 -12.54 3.24
N ALA A 15 -22.43 -13.32 3.84
CA ALA A 15 -22.85 -14.58 3.24
C ALA A 15 -23.68 -14.39 1.96
N ARG A 16 -24.51 -13.32 1.86
CA ARG A 16 -25.22 -13.01 0.61
C ARG A 16 -24.25 -12.69 -0.53
N ILE A 17 -23.20 -11.91 -0.25
CA ILE A 17 -22.14 -11.62 -1.22
C ILE A 17 -21.44 -12.91 -1.63
N GLU A 18 -21.02 -13.74 -0.66
CA GLU A 18 -20.40 -15.05 -0.92
C GLU A 18 -21.27 -15.93 -1.82
N LEU A 19 -22.55 -16.09 -1.47
CA LEU A 19 -23.51 -16.89 -2.24
C LEU A 19 -23.73 -16.33 -3.65
N ALA A 20 -23.77 -15.01 -3.83
CA ALA A 20 -23.91 -14.41 -5.16
C ALA A 20 -22.72 -14.76 -6.07
N PHE A 21 -21.49 -14.70 -5.54
CA PHE A 21 -20.29 -15.08 -6.29
C PHE A 21 -20.22 -16.59 -6.56
N LEU A 22 -20.64 -17.43 -5.61
CA LEU A 22 -20.69 -18.88 -5.81
C LEU A 22 -21.76 -19.30 -6.83
N ARG A 23 -22.92 -18.61 -6.87
CA ARG A 23 -24.00 -18.86 -7.84
C ARG A 23 -23.66 -18.41 -9.25
N HIS A 24 -22.85 -17.36 -9.38
CA HIS A 24 -22.52 -16.77 -10.68
C HIS A 24 -21.00 -16.76 -10.94
N PRO A 25 -20.38 -17.94 -11.18
CA PRO A 25 -18.93 -18.06 -11.32
C PRO A 25 -18.38 -17.28 -12.54
N ARG A 26 -19.22 -16.91 -13.51
CA ARG A 26 -18.84 -16.10 -14.68
C ARG A 26 -18.65 -14.61 -14.39
N ILE A 27 -19.16 -14.10 -13.25
CA ILE A 27 -19.01 -12.68 -12.89
C ILE A 27 -17.55 -12.32 -12.74
N LEU A 28 -16.77 -13.13 -12.02
CA LEU A 28 -15.36 -12.82 -11.73
C LEU A 28 -14.50 -12.76 -13.01
N PRO A 29 -14.52 -13.75 -13.93
CA PRO A 29 -13.86 -13.64 -15.22
C PRO A 29 -14.35 -12.46 -16.07
N GLY A 30 -15.65 -12.14 -16.02
CA GLY A 30 -16.21 -10.99 -16.73
C GLY A 30 -15.64 -9.66 -16.23
N ILE A 31 -15.58 -9.47 -14.90
CA ILE A 31 -14.96 -8.30 -14.28
C ILE A 31 -13.47 -8.23 -14.64
N HIS A 32 -12.74 -9.35 -14.57
CA HIS A 32 -11.32 -9.39 -14.96
C HIS A 32 -11.12 -8.97 -16.40
N LEU A 33 -11.91 -9.50 -17.34
CA LEU A 33 -11.80 -9.14 -18.75
C LEU A 33 -12.11 -7.66 -18.97
N PHE A 34 -13.20 -7.15 -18.38
CA PHE A 34 -13.55 -5.74 -18.47
C PHE A 34 -12.43 -4.84 -17.93
N MET A 35 -11.92 -5.13 -16.73
CA MET A 35 -10.86 -4.34 -16.11
C MET A 35 -9.56 -4.40 -16.90
N ILE A 36 -9.20 -5.55 -17.49
CA ILE A 36 -8.03 -5.67 -18.38
C ILE A 36 -8.22 -4.79 -19.62
N LEU A 37 -9.34 -4.90 -20.32
CA LEU A 37 -9.59 -4.12 -21.54
C LEU A 37 -9.62 -2.62 -21.24
N PHE A 38 -10.31 -2.22 -20.17
CA PHE A 38 -10.36 -0.84 -19.72
C PHE A 38 -8.97 -0.31 -19.37
N TYR A 39 -8.19 -1.07 -18.60
CA TYR A 39 -6.82 -0.70 -18.23
C TYR A 39 -5.89 -0.60 -19.45
N LEU A 40 -5.91 -1.58 -20.35
CA LEU A 40 -5.09 -1.56 -21.57
C LEU A 40 -5.44 -0.37 -22.46
N MET A 41 -6.73 -0.03 -22.60
CA MET A 41 -7.18 1.16 -23.29
C MET A 41 -6.58 2.43 -22.66
N LEU A 42 -6.63 2.56 -21.33
CA LEU A 42 -6.12 3.74 -20.62
C LEU A 42 -4.59 3.89 -20.67
N ILE A 43 -3.81 2.82 -20.82
CA ILE A 43 -2.34 2.92 -20.89
C ILE A 43 -1.80 2.94 -22.32
N LEU A 44 -2.44 2.24 -23.27
CA LEU A 44 -1.92 2.09 -24.64
C LEU A 44 -2.37 3.20 -25.57
N VAL A 45 -3.60 3.73 -25.40
CA VAL A 45 -4.14 4.74 -26.32
C VAL A 45 -3.53 6.13 -26.08
N PRO A 46 -3.39 6.67 -24.85
CA PRO A 46 -2.91 8.04 -24.66
C PRO A 46 -1.52 8.34 -25.25
N PRO A 47 -0.52 7.44 -25.18
CA PRO A 47 0.78 7.68 -25.82
C PRO A 47 0.73 7.78 -27.35
N LEU A 48 -0.34 7.28 -27.99
CA LEU A 48 -0.52 7.32 -29.45
C LEU A 48 -1.26 8.58 -29.91
N LEU A 49 -1.78 9.39 -28.97
CA LEU A 49 -2.50 10.62 -29.25
C LEU A 49 -1.56 11.83 -29.19
N PRO A 50 -1.86 12.92 -29.91
CA PRO A 50 -1.11 14.16 -29.78
C PRO A 50 -1.23 14.73 -28.37
N ALA A 51 -0.26 15.58 -28.00
CA ALA A 51 -0.27 16.27 -26.72
C ALA A 51 -1.59 17.07 -26.55
N PRO A 52 -2.23 16.99 -25.37
CA PRO A 52 -3.47 17.71 -25.14
C PRO A 52 -3.21 19.23 -25.16
N PRO A 53 -4.11 20.04 -25.75
CA PRO A 53 -4.03 21.49 -25.64
C PRO A 53 -4.14 21.94 -24.18
N GLU A 54 -3.60 23.12 -23.87
CA GLU A 54 -3.51 23.62 -22.48
C GLU A 54 -4.87 23.73 -21.77
N ASN A 55 -5.93 24.04 -22.51
CA ASN A 55 -7.31 24.15 -22.00
C ASN A 55 -8.07 22.82 -21.99
N ALA A 56 -7.42 21.69 -22.30
CA ALA A 56 -8.07 20.40 -22.33
C ALA A 56 -8.49 19.96 -20.92
N THR A 57 -9.73 19.52 -20.79
CA THR A 57 -10.26 18.92 -19.58
C THR A 57 -10.25 17.39 -19.70
N PRO A 58 -10.42 16.65 -18.58
CA PRO A 58 -10.61 15.20 -18.60
C PRO A 58 -11.80 14.73 -19.45
N PHE A 59 -12.74 15.63 -19.81
CA PHE A 59 -13.90 15.29 -20.63
C PHE A 59 -13.72 15.64 -22.11
N THR A 60 -12.70 16.44 -22.46
CA THR A 60 -12.43 16.85 -23.85
C THR A 60 -11.19 16.17 -24.45
N SER A 61 -10.28 15.66 -23.63
CA SER A 61 -9.11 14.92 -24.08
C SER A 61 -9.01 13.56 -23.40
N PHE A 62 -8.84 12.51 -24.20
CA PHE A 62 -8.65 11.16 -23.70
C PHE A 62 -7.33 10.99 -22.91
N VAL A 63 -6.30 11.79 -23.22
CA VAL A 63 -5.03 11.80 -22.46
C VAL A 63 -5.28 12.28 -21.03
N ARG A 64 -5.96 13.43 -20.88
CA ARG A 64 -6.35 13.98 -19.58
C ARG A 64 -7.34 13.07 -18.85
N PHE A 65 -8.26 12.43 -19.57
CA PHE A 65 -9.17 11.42 -19.01
C PHE A 65 -8.40 10.28 -18.35
N SER A 66 -7.41 9.71 -19.04
CA SER A 66 -6.60 8.61 -18.51
C SER A 66 -5.82 9.02 -17.26
N GLN A 67 -5.18 10.18 -17.30
CA GLN A 67 -4.47 10.76 -16.15
C GLN A 67 -5.43 10.95 -14.96
N PHE A 68 -6.61 11.51 -15.22
CA PHE A 68 -7.66 11.71 -14.23
C PHE A 68 -8.08 10.39 -13.58
N VAL A 69 -8.38 9.37 -14.39
CA VAL A 69 -8.80 8.06 -13.89
C VAL A 69 -7.73 7.44 -13.01
N PHE A 70 -6.46 7.37 -13.45
CA PHE A 70 -5.41 6.72 -12.66
C PHE A 70 -5.06 7.48 -11.38
N TRP A 71 -4.75 8.77 -11.51
CA TRP A 71 -4.06 9.49 -10.44
C TRP A 71 -5.01 10.23 -9.51
N TYR A 72 -6.17 10.66 -10.01
CA TYR A 72 -7.12 11.47 -9.25
C TYR A 72 -8.24 10.63 -8.64
N LEU A 73 -8.64 9.53 -9.31
CA LEU A 73 -9.74 8.69 -8.85
C LEU A 73 -9.26 7.32 -8.34
N TRP A 74 -8.52 6.57 -9.16
CA TRP A 74 -8.22 5.16 -8.92
C TRP A 74 -7.38 4.95 -7.65
N TRP A 75 -6.23 5.60 -7.52
CA TRP A 75 -5.37 5.39 -6.34
C TRP A 75 -6.01 5.79 -4.99
N PRO A 76 -6.61 6.99 -4.83
CA PRO A 76 -7.32 7.33 -3.60
C PRO A 76 -8.46 6.36 -3.29
N PHE A 77 -9.23 5.97 -4.31
CA PHE A 77 -10.35 5.04 -4.15
C PHE A 77 -9.89 3.64 -3.74
N VAL A 78 -8.81 3.13 -4.34
CA VAL A 78 -8.21 1.84 -3.97
C VAL A 78 -7.84 1.82 -2.49
N VAL A 79 -7.14 2.86 -2.01
CA VAL A 79 -6.71 2.95 -0.62
C VAL A 79 -7.90 2.99 0.33
N LEU A 80 -8.92 3.80 0.02
CA LEU A 80 -10.14 3.89 0.83
C LEU A 80 -10.92 2.57 0.85
N SER A 81 -11.01 1.90 -0.31
CA SER A 81 -11.73 0.62 -0.45
C SER A 81 -11.19 -0.48 0.47
N MET A 82 -9.91 -0.39 0.86
CA MET A 82 -9.27 -1.40 1.71
C MET A 82 -9.83 -1.47 3.13
N ILE A 83 -10.33 -0.34 3.65
CA ILE A 83 -10.94 -0.27 4.98
C ILE A 83 -12.25 -1.08 5.01
N VAL A 84 -12.97 -1.12 3.89
CA VAL A 84 -14.27 -1.79 3.80
C VAL A 84 -14.10 -3.22 3.28
N PHE A 85 -13.41 -3.38 2.15
CA PHE A 85 -13.36 -4.64 1.41
C PHE A 85 -12.02 -5.37 1.52
N GLY A 86 -11.11 -4.92 2.38
CA GLY A 86 -9.79 -5.53 2.52
C GLY A 86 -9.00 -5.50 1.20
N ARG A 87 -8.39 -6.63 0.80
CA ARG A 87 -7.64 -6.71 -0.46
C ARG A 87 -8.49 -7.10 -1.66
N ALA A 88 -9.81 -6.97 -1.60
CA ALA A 88 -10.72 -7.28 -2.71
C ALA A 88 -10.25 -6.66 -4.03
N TRP A 89 -9.73 -5.42 -4.01
CA TRP A 89 -9.17 -4.80 -5.22
C TRP A 89 -8.13 -5.68 -5.94
N CYS A 90 -7.20 -6.28 -5.19
CA CYS A 90 -6.16 -7.15 -5.75
C CYS A 90 -6.73 -8.43 -6.37
N GLY A 91 -7.83 -8.97 -5.83
CA GLY A 91 -8.46 -10.20 -6.32
C GLY A 91 -9.43 -9.99 -7.48
N PHE A 92 -10.16 -8.87 -7.47
CA PHE A 92 -11.27 -8.61 -8.39
C PHE A 92 -10.96 -7.61 -9.49
N LEU A 93 -10.26 -6.53 -9.15
CA LEU A 93 -10.22 -5.32 -9.99
C LEU A 93 -8.82 -5.04 -10.54
N CYS A 94 -7.79 -5.64 -9.95
CA CYS A 94 -6.41 -5.45 -10.37
C CYS A 94 -6.15 -6.12 -11.74
N PRO A 95 -5.93 -5.34 -12.82
CA PRO A 95 -5.71 -5.88 -14.16
C PRO A 95 -4.37 -6.64 -14.24
N GLU A 96 -3.34 -6.14 -13.55
CA GLU A 96 -2.03 -6.77 -13.45
C GLU A 96 -2.10 -8.18 -12.81
N GLY A 97 -2.85 -8.32 -11.71
CA GLY A 97 -3.07 -9.60 -11.06
C GLY A 97 -3.86 -10.59 -11.94
N ALA A 98 -4.85 -10.09 -12.66
CA ALA A 98 -5.63 -10.89 -13.61
C ALA A 98 -4.79 -11.38 -14.80
N LEU A 99 -3.98 -10.49 -15.40
CA LEU A 99 -3.04 -10.82 -16.49
C LEU A 99 -1.97 -11.79 -16.04
N ALA A 100 -1.35 -11.57 -14.87
CA ALA A 100 -0.39 -12.51 -14.29
C ALA A 100 -1.04 -13.88 -14.02
N GLY A 101 -2.27 -13.90 -13.51
CA GLY A 101 -3.02 -15.13 -13.29
C GLY A 101 -3.43 -15.88 -14.57
N TRP A 102 -3.66 -15.16 -15.66
CA TRP A 102 -3.89 -15.73 -16.98
C TRP A 102 -2.59 -16.28 -17.56
N ALA A 103 -1.51 -15.50 -17.51
CA ALA A 103 -0.17 -15.88 -17.97
C ALA A 103 0.37 -17.11 -17.23
N ALA A 104 0.13 -17.22 -15.92
CA ALA A 104 0.52 -18.36 -15.11
C ALA A 104 0.03 -19.72 -15.68
N ARG A 105 -1.10 -19.77 -16.41
CA ARG A 105 -1.60 -21.02 -17.00
C ARG A 105 -0.64 -21.62 -18.03
N PHE A 106 0.17 -20.78 -18.66
CA PHE A 106 1.18 -21.14 -19.63
C PHE A 106 2.59 -21.23 -19.00
N GLY A 107 2.68 -21.03 -17.68
CA GLY A 107 3.95 -20.92 -16.98
C GLY A 107 4.61 -22.24 -16.60
N GLY A 108 5.86 -22.13 -16.15
CA GLY A 108 6.64 -23.19 -15.53
C GLY A 108 6.27 -23.45 -14.07
N ASP A 109 7.03 -24.33 -13.42
CA ASP A 109 6.90 -24.64 -11.98
C ASP A 109 8.28 -24.58 -11.32
N ARG A 110 8.99 -23.47 -11.56
CA ARG A 110 10.34 -23.27 -11.00
C ARG A 110 10.26 -22.87 -9.53
N PRO A 111 11.18 -23.36 -8.68
CA PRO A 111 11.21 -22.98 -7.27
C PRO A 111 11.46 -21.48 -7.11
N ILE A 112 10.73 -20.86 -6.17
CA ILE A 112 10.85 -19.43 -5.89
C ILE A 112 12.20 -19.15 -5.20
N PRO A 113 13.07 -18.30 -5.79
CA PRO A 113 14.36 -17.94 -5.21
C PRO A 113 14.23 -17.41 -3.77
N ARG A 114 15.28 -17.62 -2.96
CA ARG A 114 15.31 -17.12 -1.58
C ARG A 114 15.29 -15.59 -1.51
N TRP A 115 15.97 -14.92 -2.45
CA TRP A 115 16.00 -13.46 -2.49
C TRP A 115 14.59 -12.87 -2.66
N MET A 116 13.75 -13.45 -3.51
CA MET A 116 12.35 -13.01 -3.72
C MET A 116 11.48 -13.11 -2.46
N ARG A 117 11.85 -13.97 -1.51
CA ARG A 117 11.10 -14.17 -0.27
C ARG A 117 11.49 -13.19 0.83
N TRP A 118 12.46 -12.30 0.59
CA TRP A 118 12.85 -11.28 1.54
C TRP A 118 11.73 -10.26 1.75
N GLY A 119 11.27 -10.12 3.00
CA GLY A 119 10.11 -9.29 3.34
C GLY A 119 10.29 -7.79 3.07
N GLY A 120 11.52 -7.32 2.85
CA GLY A 120 11.84 -5.93 2.51
C GLY A 120 11.67 -5.57 1.03
N ILE A 121 11.53 -6.55 0.11
CA ILE A 121 11.42 -6.26 -1.33
C ILE A 121 10.28 -5.28 -1.64
N PRO A 122 9.04 -5.48 -1.16
CA PRO A 122 7.96 -4.56 -1.51
C PRO A 122 8.21 -3.13 -1.01
N LEU A 123 8.89 -2.95 0.12
CA LEU A 123 9.27 -1.62 0.62
C LEU A 123 10.26 -0.95 -0.33
N VAL A 124 11.34 -1.65 -0.69
CA VAL A 124 12.35 -1.12 -1.63
C VAL A 124 11.72 -0.83 -2.99
N ALA A 125 10.87 -1.73 -3.47
CA ALA A 125 10.15 -1.56 -4.73
C ALA A 125 9.17 -0.37 -4.67
N PHE A 126 8.46 -0.17 -3.55
CA PHE A 126 7.53 0.95 -3.37
C PHE A 126 8.26 2.30 -3.31
N VAL A 127 9.35 2.38 -2.56
CA VAL A 127 10.19 3.59 -2.50
C VAL A 127 10.82 3.87 -3.87
N GLY A 128 11.40 2.84 -4.51
CA GLY A 128 12.05 2.95 -5.80
C GLY A 128 11.08 3.37 -6.91
N ILE A 129 9.90 2.76 -7.00
CA ILE A 129 8.91 3.12 -8.03
C ILE A 129 8.33 4.51 -7.80
N THR A 130 8.20 4.94 -6.55
CA THR A 130 7.72 6.29 -6.23
C THR A 130 8.75 7.34 -6.63
N ILE A 131 10.02 7.15 -6.25
CA ILE A 131 11.11 8.05 -6.68
C ILE A 131 11.18 8.08 -8.20
N TYR A 132 11.21 6.91 -8.84
CA TYR A 132 11.27 6.82 -10.29
C TYR A 132 10.09 7.54 -10.95
N GLY A 133 8.86 7.36 -10.45
CA GLY A 133 7.68 8.06 -10.95
C GLY A 133 7.76 9.58 -10.85
N GLN A 134 8.39 10.11 -9.79
CA GLN A 134 8.63 11.56 -9.64
C GLN A 134 9.70 12.06 -10.61
N LEU A 135 10.73 11.25 -10.90
CA LEU A 135 11.81 11.62 -11.81
C LEU A 135 11.38 11.71 -13.27
N ILE A 136 10.42 10.88 -13.69
CA ILE A 136 9.97 10.80 -15.08
C ILE A 136 8.65 11.54 -15.35
N GLY A 137 8.05 12.21 -14.36
CA GLY A 137 6.77 12.92 -14.54
C GLY A 137 5.59 11.99 -14.86
N VAL A 138 5.40 10.96 -14.04
CA VAL A 138 4.38 9.92 -14.30
C VAL A 138 2.93 10.43 -14.27
N TYR A 139 2.67 11.55 -13.60
CA TYR A 139 1.31 12.12 -13.50
C TYR A 139 0.98 13.01 -14.68
N GLU A 140 2.01 13.57 -15.32
CA GLU A 140 1.95 14.63 -16.31
C GLU A 140 1.99 14.09 -17.75
N TYR A 141 2.70 12.96 -17.96
CA TYR A 141 2.96 12.44 -19.31
C TYR A 141 2.48 10.98 -19.50
N PRO A 142 1.85 10.66 -20.64
CA PRO A 142 1.31 9.32 -20.91
C PRO A 142 2.39 8.25 -21.16
N GLY A 143 3.55 8.63 -21.71
CA GLY A 143 4.67 7.71 -21.94
C GLY A 143 5.21 7.10 -20.64
N PRO A 144 5.62 7.93 -19.67
CA PRO A 144 5.96 7.51 -18.31
C PRO A 144 4.89 6.64 -17.62
N GLN A 145 3.61 6.98 -17.78
CA GLN A 145 2.50 6.17 -17.26
C GLN A 145 2.49 4.76 -17.86
N LEU A 146 2.65 4.63 -19.19
CA LEU A 146 2.76 3.33 -19.86
C LEU A 146 4.02 2.57 -19.39
N LEU A 147 5.14 3.26 -19.22
CA LEU A 147 6.39 2.64 -18.80
C LEU A 147 6.28 2.00 -17.41
N ILE A 148 5.73 2.72 -16.44
CA ILE A 148 5.58 2.21 -15.07
C ILE A 148 4.49 1.14 -14.98
N LEU A 149 3.28 1.45 -15.45
CA LEU A 149 2.12 0.56 -15.31
C LEU A 149 2.19 -0.63 -16.28
N GLY A 150 2.51 -0.37 -17.54
CA GLY A 150 2.72 -1.41 -18.55
C GLY A 150 3.97 -2.25 -18.27
N GLY A 151 5.07 -1.62 -17.86
CA GLY A 151 6.31 -2.33 -17.50
C GLY A 151 6.14 -3.25 -16.28
N SER A 152 5.48 -2.78 -15.22
CA SER A 152 5.14 -3.65 -14.08
C SER A 152 4.22 -4.80 -14.47
N THR A 153 3.23 -4.56 -15.34
CA THR A 153 2.37 -5.61 -15.89
C THR A 153 3.15 -6.65 -16.69
N ALA A 154 4.06 -6.22 -17.55
CA ALA A 154 4.92 -7.12 -18.33
C ALA A 154 5.83 -7.95 -17.41
N LEU A 155 6.40 -7.33 -16.37
CA LEU A 155 7.16 -8.05 -15.35
C LEU A 155 6.29 -9.06 -14.59
N ALA A 156 5.09 -8.67 -14.16
CA ALA A 156 4.16 -9.55 -13.46
C ALA A 156 3.81 -10.81 -14.28
N MET A 157 3.54 -10.63 -15.58
CA MET A 157 3.32 -11.73 -16.52
C MET A 157 4.57 -12.59 -16.71
N THR A 158 5.74 -11.98 -16.85
CA THR A 158 7.02 -12.68 -17.01
C THR A 158 7.33 -13.57 -15.80
N PHE A 159 7.22 -13.03 -14.58
CA PHE A 159 7.41 -13.80 -13.36
C PHE A 159 6.36 -14.90 -13.20
N ALA A 160 5.11 -14.66 -13.61
CA ALA A 160 4.09 -15.70 -13.63
C ALA A 160 4.47 -16.84 -14.59
N LEU A 161 4.90 -16.53 -15.82
CA LEU A 161 5.33 -17.50 -16.84
C LEU A 161 6.54 -18.33 -16.41
N ILE A 162 7.47 -17.77 -15.64
CA ILE A 162 8.69 -18.48 -15.23
C ILE A 162 8.43 -19.43 -14.04
N TYR A 163 7.69 -18.98 -13.03
CA TYR A 163 7.71 -19.60 -11.71
C TYR A 163 6.45 -20.38 -11.33
N THR A 164 5.31 -20.19 -11.99
CA THR A 164 4.08 -20.82 -11.50
C THR A 164 3.08 -21.17 -12.59
N ARG A 165 2.45 -22.34 -12.43
CA ARG A 165 1.35 -22.81 -13.28
C ARG A 165 -0.05 -22.30 -12.89
N ARG A 166 -0.23 -21.93 -11.62
CA ARG A 166 -1.56 -21.66 -11.03
C ARG A 166 -1.58 -20.58 -9.95
N GLY A 167 -0.45 -19.94 -9.67
CA GLY A 167 -0.29 -19.00 -8.57
C GLY A 167 0.02 -17.57 -9.01
N TRP A 168 0.01 -16.65 -8.04
CA TRP A 168 0.29 -15.22 -8.23
C TRP A 168 1.55 -14.84 -7.46
N VAL A 169 2.71 -15.30 -7.96
CA VAL A 169 4.04 -15.05 -7.36
C VAL A 169 4.33 -13.55 -7.27
N TRP A 170 4.04 -12.80 -8.34
CA TRP A 170 4.23 -11.35 -8.37
C TRP A 170 3.48 -10.64 -7.23
N CYS A 171 2.18 -10.91 -7.11
CA CYS A 171 1.32 -10.32 -6.08
C CYS A 171 1.78 -10.70 -4.65
N ARG A 172 2.42 -11.86 -4.48
CA ARG A 172 2.88 -12.34 -3.17
C ARG A 172 4.22 -11.75 -2.72
N TYR A 173 5.13 -11.48 -3.66
CA TYR A 173 6.54 -11.21 -3.34
C TYR A 173 7.11 -9.93 -3.94
N LEU A 174 6.69 -9.52 -5.13
CA LEU A 174 7.38 -8.47 -5.92
C LEU A 174 6.56 -7.21 -6.14
N CYS A 175 5.24 -7.32 -6.17
CA CYS A 175 4.36 -6.18 -6.40
C CYS A 175 4.65 -5.04 -5.39
N PRO A 176 5.03 -3.83 -5.83
CA PRO A 176 5.43 -2.73 -4.96
C PRO A 176 4.36 -2.37 -3.93
N VAL A 177 3.09 -2.44 -4.33
CA VAL A 177 1.94 -2.10 -3.49
C VAL A 177 1.39 -3.29 -2.68
N SER A 178 2.03 -4.47 -2.75
CA SER A 178 1.49 -5.64 -2.04
C SER A 178 1.61 -5.52 -0.53
N LEU A 179 2.72 -4.98 -0.01
CA LEU A 179 2.91 -4.77 1.42
C LEU A 179 1.99 -3.68 1.95
N LEU A 180 1.84 -2.61 1.16
CA LEU A 180 0.87 -1.55 1.40
C LEU A 180 -0.54 -2.10 1.64
N PHE A 181 -1.02 -2.86 0.67
CA PHE A 181 -2.35 -3.44 0.71
C PHE A 181 -2.48 -4.55 1.76
N GLY A 182 -1.42 -5.33 1.99
CA GLY A 182 -1.36 -6.32 3.06
C GLY A 182 -1.59 -5.71 4.43
N VAL A 183 -0.88 -4.63 4.75
CA VAL A 183 -1.00 -3.96 6.04
C VAL A 183 -2.36 -3.31 6.22
N PHE A 184 -2.88 -2.61 5.20
CA PHE A 184 -4.17 -1.94 5.30
C PHE A 184 -5.36 -2.89 5.28
N SER A 185 -5.24 -4.08 4.69
CA SER A 185 -6.27 -5.11 4.80
C SER A 185 -6.50 -5.62 6.22
N ARG A 186 -5.53 -5.43 7.13
CA ARG A 186 -5.72 -5.71 8.56
C ARG A 186 -6.72 -4.74 9.21
N LEU A 187 -6.90 -3.55 8.62
CA LEU A 187 -7.96 -2.61 8.96
C LEU A 187 -9.31 -2.96 8.31
N GLY A 188 -9.32 -3.84 7.30
CA GLY A 188 -10.50 -4.19 6.51
C GLY A 188 -11.62 -4.85 7.32
N ALA A 189 -12.86 -4.44 7.04
CA ALA A 189 -14.07 -5.02 7.62
C ALA A 189 -14.40 -6.40 7.04
N MET A 190 -14.32 -6.57 5.72
CA MET A 190 -14.55 -7.87 5.07
C MET A 190 -13.29 -8.73 5.10
N HIS A 191 -13.44 -10.01 5.43
CA HIS A 191 -12.34 -10.96 5.44
C HIS A 191 -12.79 -12.40 5.27
N PHE A 192 -11.89 -13.27 4.80
CA PHE A 192 -12.11 -14.71 4.84
C PHE A 192 -11.64 -15.27 6.18
N ARG A 193 -12.45 -16.18 6.75
CA ARG A 193 -12.14 -16.85 8.01
C ARG A 193 -12.31 -18.35 7.87
N VAL A 194 -11.41 -19.09 8.50
CA VAL A 194 -11.48 -20.54 8.63
C VAL A 194 -12.30 -20.89 9.88
N ASP A 195 -13.33 -21.69 9.69
CA ASP A 195 -14.02 -22.43 10.74
C ASP A 195 -13.28 -23.75 10.98
N HIS A 196 -12.41 -23.73 12.00
CA HIS A 196 -11.61 -24.89 12.35
C HIS A 196 -12.45 -26.08 12.84
N SER A 197 -13.66 -25.85 13.36
CA SER A 197 -14.55 -26.92 13.81
C SER A 197 -15.11 -27.69 12.62
N ARG A 198 -15.59 -26.98 11.59
CA ARG A 198 -16.05 -27.58 10.33
C ARG A 198 -14.91 -28.24 9.57
N LEU A 199 -13.74 -27.60 9.53
CA LEU A 199 -12.57 -28.20 8.87
C LEU A 199 -12.14 -29.52 9.51
N ALA A 200 -12.21 -29.63 10.85
CA ALA A 200 -11.89 -30.85 11.57
C ALA A 200 -12.95 -31.95 11.40
N ALA A 201 -14.22 -31.56 11.30
CA ALA A 201 -15.34 -32.47 11.04
C ALA A 201 -15.45 -32.89 9.58
N TRP A 202 -14.80 -32.18 8.65
CA TRP A 202 -14.88 -32.47 7.23
C TRP A 202 -14.40 -33.88 6.90
N ARG A 203 -15.15 -34.54 6.03
CA ARG A 203 -14.83 -35.85 5.47
C ARG A 203 -14.88 -35.71 3.95
N PRO A 204 -13.84 -36.17 3.22
CA PRO A 204 -13.85 -36.13 1.76
C PRO A 204 -15.01 -36.98 1.24
N SER A 205 -15.75 -36.45 0.27
CA SER A 205 -16.65 -37.28 -0.52
C SER A 205 -15.84 -38.10 -1.54
N PRO A 206 -16.34 -39.27 -2.00
CA PRO A 206 -15.61 -40.10 -2.96
C PRO A 206 -15.18 -39.29 -4.20
N GLY A 207 -13.88 -39.24 -4.48
CA GLY A 207 -13.29 -38.45 -5.58
C GLY A 207 -12.85 -37.02 -5.22
N GLU A 208 -13.05 -36.57 -3.99
CA GLU A 208 -12.47 -35.30 -3.48
C GLU A 208 -11.09 -35.45 -2.83
N ASP A 209 -10.67 -36.70 -2.61
CA ASP A 209 -9.34 -37.03 -2.14
C ASP A 209 -8.28 -36.54 -3.15
N GLY A 210 -7.43 -35.61 -2.69
CA GLY A 210 -6.33 -35.06 -3.50
C GLY A 210 -6.56 -33.70 -4.16
N LYS A 211 -7.72 -33.03 -3.94
CA LYS A 211 -7.88 -31.63 -4.38
C LYS A 211 -6.83 -30.73 -3.70
N LYS A 212 -5.92 -30.16 -4.50
CA LYS A 212 -4.91 -29.19 -4.05
C LYS A 212 -5.57 -27.94 -3.47
N ASP A 213 -4.86 -27.26 -2.57
CA ASP A 213 -5.26 -25.97 -2.02
C ASP A 213 -5.54 -24.96 -3.16
N PRO A 214 -6.75 -24.35 -3.20
CA PRO A 214 -7.14 -23.42 -4.26
C PRO A 214 -6.49 -22.03 -4.16
N CYS A 215 -5.77 -21.72 -3.06
CA CYS A 215 -5.21 -20.40 -2.83
C CYS A 215 -4.08 -20.06 -3.83
N PRO A 216 -4.25 -19.03 -4.69
CA PRO A 216 -3.25 -18.70 -5.71
C PRO A 216 -1.98 -18.06 -5.13
N VAL A 217 -2.01 -17.59 -3.88
CA VAL A 217 -0.88 -16.92 -3.21
C VAL A 217 -0.19 -17.78 -2.15
N PHE A 218 -0.38 -19.10 -2.23
CA PHE A 218 0.34 -20.09 -1.44
C PHE A 218 0.14 -19.92 0.08
N ILE A 219 -1.05 -19.47 0.49
CA ILE A 219 -1.46 -19.51 1.90
C ILE A 219 -1.87 -20.94 2.19
N TYR A 220 -1.30 -21.53 3.25
CA TYR A 220 -1.78 -22.80 3.75
C TYR A 220 -3.12 -22.56 4.48
N LEU A 221 -4.23 -22.82 3.79
CA LEU A 221 -5.57 -22.46 4.26
C LEU A 221 -5.91 -22.97 5.66
N PRO A 222 -5.55 -24.20 6.08
CA PRO A 222 -5.88 -24.70 7.42
C PRO A 222 -5.31 -23.88 8.59
N LYS A 223 -4.24 -23.11 8.36
CA LYS A 223 -3.62 -22.23 9.37
C LYS A 223 -3.77 -20.74 9.06
N MET A 224 -4.71 -20.37 8.18
CA MET A 224 -4.93 -18.96 7.84
C MET A 224 -5.43 -18.17 9.05
N ALA A 225 -4.53 -17.40 9.68
CA ALA A 225 -4.83 -16.54 10.83
C ALA A 225 -4.94 -15.05 10.49
N THR A 226 -4.34 -14.62 9.37
CA THR A 226 -4.29 -13.21 8.94
C THR A 226 -4.71 -13.05 7.48
N ASN A 227 -5.27 -11.88 7.15
CA ASN A 227 -5.65 -11.53 5.78
C ASN A 227 -4.55 -10.79 5.02
N ARG A 228 -3.41 -10.53 5.65
CA ARG A 228 -2.23 -9.88 5.06
C ARG A 228 -1.94 -10.31 3.62
N TYR A 229 -1.90 -11.62 3.39
CA TYR A 229 -1.59 -12.19 2.07
C TYR A 229 -2.83 -12.55 1.27
N CYS A 230 -4.01 -12.61 1.90
CA CYS A 230 -5.24 -12.99 1.23
C CYS A 230 -5.65 -11.88 0.27
N LEU A 231 -5.69 -12.19 -1.02
CA LEU A 231 -6.11 -11.24 -2.05
C LEU A 231 -7.62 -11.17 -2.22
N MET A 232 -8.37 -11.90 -1.37
CA MET A 232 -9.83 -11.97 -1.41
C MET A 232 -10.36 -12.27 -2.83
N CYS A 233 -9.76 -13.27 -3.47
CA CYS A 233 -10.08 -13.69 -4.84
C CYS A 233 -11.22 -14.75 -4.93
N PHE A 234 -11.84 -15.10 -3.80
CA PHE A 234 -12.98 -16.03 -3.66
C PHE A 234 -12.74 -17.49 -4.10
N ARG A 235 -11.54 -17.85 -4.58
CA ARG A 235 -11.22 -19.24 -4.98
C ARG A 235 -11.31 -20.27 -3.84
N CYS A 236 -11.10 -19.83 -2.59
CA CYS A 236 -11.21 -20.67 -1.41
C CYS A 236 -12.57 -20.58 -0.71
N ALA A 237 -13.51 -19.78 -1.22
CA ALA A 237 -14.85 -19.67 -0.62
C ALA A 237 -15.56 -21.03 -0.66
N GLY A 238 -16.12 -21.45 0.47
CA GLY A 238 -16.75 -22.77 0.63
C GLY A 238 -15.78 -23.95 0.61
N TRP A 239 -14.46 -23.73 0.60
CA TRP A 239 -13.49 -24.83 0.60
C TRP A 239 -13.65 -25.69 1.87
N ARG A 240 -13.99 -26.97 1.67
CA ARG A 240 -14.30 -27.95 2.74
C ARG A 240 -15.39 -27.48 3.71
N ASP A 241 -16.33 -26.67 3.23
CA ASP A 241 -17.37 -26.00 4.06
C ASP A 241 -16.80 -25.29 5.29
N SER A 242 -15.55 -24.83 5.20
CA SER A 242 -14.80 -24.32 6.34
C SER A 242 -14.31 -22.90 6.15
N ILE A 243 -14.43 -22.31 4.95
CA ILE A 243 -13.91 -20.98 4.66
C ILE A 243 -15.03 -20.11 4.14
N HIS A 244 -15.37 -19.09 4.91
CA HIS A 244 -16.47 -18.18 4.61
C HIS A 244 -16.04 -16.73 4.75
N LEU A 245 -16.70 -15.88 3.97
CA LEU A 245 -16.60 -14.44 4.07
C LEU A 245 -17.35 -13.98 5.33
N ARG A 246 -16.65 -13.26 6.19
CA ARG A 246 -17.18 -12.69 7.41
C ARG A 246 -16.90 -11.19 7.47
N SER A 247 -17.79 -10.46 8.13
CA SER A 247 -17.55 -9.09 8.52
C SER A 247 -16.86 -9.06 9.89
N ARG A 248 -16.08 -8.01 10.14
CA ARG A 248 -15.53 -7.66 11.45
C ARG A 248 -15.46 -6.14 11.53
N ARG A 249 -15.34 -5.62 12.76
CA ARG A 249 -15.10 -4.18 12.95
C ARG A 249 -13.74 -3.78 12.32
N PRO A 250 -13.66 -2.65 11.59
CA PRO A 250 -12.40 -2.18 11.05
C PRO A 250 -11.29 -2.11 12.11
N GLY A 251 -10.13 -2.67 11.79
CA GLY A 251 -8.97 -2.74 12.71
C GLY A 251 -9.05 -3.81 13.79
N ALA A 252 -10.10 -4.64 13.84
CA ALA A 252 -10.21 -5.71 14.84
C ALA A 252 -9.07 -6.74 14.77
N GLU A 253 -8.45 -6.95 13.60
CA GLU A 253 -7.26 -7.81 13.47
C GLU A 253 -6.08 -7.28 14.29
N LEU A 254 -5.87 -5.95 14.27
CA LEU A 254 -4.79 -5.31 14.99
C LEU A 254 -4.99 -5.36 16.51
N LEU A 255 -6.24 -5.43 16.98
CA LEU A 255 -6.53 -5.60 18.41
C LEU A 255 -6.12 -7.00 18.92
N LYS A 256 -5.83 -7.96 18.04
CA LYS A 256 -5.34 -9.31 18.36
C LYS A 256 -3.92 -9.53 17.81
N ILE A 257 -3.11 -8.47 17.75
CA ILE A 257 -1.80 -8.49 17.07
C ILE A 257 -0.84 -9.56 17.60
N ASN A 258 -0.95 -9.95 18.87
CA ASN A 258 -0.12 -11.00 19.47
C ASN A 258 -0.31 -12.38 18.81
N THR A 259 -1.45 -12.62 18.16
CA THR A 259 -1.78 -13.89 17.48
C THR A 259 -2.00 -13.72 15.98
N ALA A 260 -1.85 -12.52 15.44
CA ALA A 260 -2.15 -12.20 14.04
C ALA A 260 -0.90 -12.15 13.15
N GLU A 261 0.10 -12.99 13.45
CA GLU A 261 1.35 -13.11 12.69
C GLU A 261 2.02 -11.75 12.37
N PRO A 262 2.45 -10.98 13.39
CA PRO A 262 3.09 -9.69 13.18
C PRO A 262 4.42 -9.85 12.44
N LEU A 263 4.74 -8.90 11.56
CA LEU A 263 5.97 -8.92 10.77
C LEU A 263 6.73 -7.61 10.90
N PHE A 264 8.01 -7.71 11.22
CA PHE A 264 8.92 -6.58 11.32
C PHE A 264 8.92 -5.68 10.07
N TRP A 265 8.98 -6.26 8.86
CA TRP A 265 8.98 -5.47 7.62
C TRP A 265 7.68 -4.71 7.36
N GLU A 266 6.54 -5.14 7.91
CA GLU A 266 5.28 -4.36 7.83
C GLU A 266 5.42 -3.05 8.62
N VAL A 267 6.07 -3.10 9.78
CA VAL A 267 6.30 -1.92 10.62
C VAL A 267 7.30 -0.96 9.98
N VAL A 268 8.41 -1.46 9.45
CA VAL A 268 9.38 -0.62 8.72
C VAL A 268 8.70 0.03 7.51
N PHE A 269 7.85 -0.72 6.81
CA PHE A 269 7.06 -0.19 5.70
C PHE A 269 6.08 0.89 6.16
N LEU A 270 5.36 0.69 7.27
CA LEU A 270 4.44 1.70 7.81
C LEU A 270 5.16 3.03 8.07
N PHE A 271 6.36 2.99 8.63
CA PHE A 271 7.15 4.20 8.88
C PHE A 271 7.64 4.85 7.58
N GLY A 272 8.14 4.04 6.64
CA GLY A 272 8.54 4.54 5.32
C GLY A 272 7.38 5.13 4.53
N ALA A 273 6.20 4.52 4.60
CA ALA A 273 4.96 4.97 3.97
C ALA A 273 4.37 6.24 4.61
N ILE A 274 4.88 6.67 5.77
CA ILE A 274 4.60 8.00 6.33
C ILE A 274 5.60 9.00 5.75
N GLY A 275 6.90 8.68 5.78
CA GLY A 275 7.96 9.59 5.33
C GLY A 275 8.01 9.83 3.83
N LEU A 276 7.70 8.82 3.01
CA LEU A 276 7.79 8.92 1.56
C LEU A 276 6.76 9.90 0.97
N PRO A 277 5.46 9.84 1.30
CA PRO A 277 4.51 10.87 0.88
C PRO A 277 4.91 12.26 1.37
N LEU A 278 5.34 12.39 2.63
CA LEU A 278 5.85 13.67 3.13
C LEU A 278 7.00 14.18 2.25
N GLY A 279 7.98 13.34 1.91
CA GLY A 279 9.06 13.70 0.98
C GLY A 279 8.54 14.17 -0.38
N VAL A 280 7.58 13.42 -0.97
CA VAL A 280 6.94 13.74 -2.26
C VAL A 280 6.23 15.09 -2.25
N PHE A 281 5.56 15.47 -1.16
CA PHE A 281 4.88 16.77 -1.13
C PHE A 281 5.79 17.89 -0.66
N HIS A 282 6.73 17.64 0.25
CA HIS A 282 7.62 18.69 0.70
C HIS A 282 8.61 19.12 -0.39
N TRP A 283 9.06 18.27 -1.31
CA TRP A 283 10.08 18.72 -2.28
C TRP A 283 9.57 19.82 -3.23
N THR A 284 8.26 19.88 -3.50
CA THR A 284 7.67 20.87 -4.40
C THR A 284 7.44 22.24 -3.74
N VAL A 285 7.34 22.30 -2.41
CA VAL A 285 6.94 23.52 -1.67
C VAL A 285 7.90 23.93 -0.55
N ASN A 286 8.77 23.03 -0.07
CA ASN A 286 9.64 23.27 1.08
C ASN A 286 10.95 23.97 0.67
N PRO A 287 11.32 25.10 1.28
CA PRO A 287 12.61 25.75 1.06
C PRO A 287 13.83 24.85 1.31
N LEU A 288 13.71 23.83 2.18
CA LEU A 288 14.78 22.86 2.44
C LEU A 288 15.22 22.11 1.17
N PHE A 289 14.32 21.87 0.22
CA PHE A 289 14.68 21.23 -1.04
C PHE A 289 15.63 22.12 -1.86
N GLN A 290 15.36 23.42 -1.93
CA GLN A 290 16.21 24.36 -2.65
C GLN A 290 17.59 24.48 -1.98
N GLN A 291 17.64 24.49 -0.65
CA GLN A 291 18.91 24.47 0.10
C GLN A 291 19.72 23.19 -0.17
N LEU A 292 19.06 22.03 -0.17
CA LEU A 292 19.70 20.76 -0.51
C LEU A 292 20.24 20.78 -1.94
N LYS A 293 19.45 21.25 -2.91
CA LYS A 293 19.84 21.36 -4.32
C LYS A 293 21.05 22.27 -4.50
N GLN A 294 21.06 23.43 -3.84
CA GLN A 294 22.19 24.37 -3.86
C GLN A 294 23.44 23.74 -3.22
N PHE A 295 23.30 23.03 -2.11
CA PHE A 295 24.40 22.33 -1.46
C PHE A 295 25.00 21.23 -2.35
N LEU A 296 24.16 20.38 -2.95
CA LEU A 296 24.59 19.32 -3.86
C LEU A 296 25.24 19.89 -5.13
N GLY A 297 24.68 20.98 -5.67
CA GLY A 297 25.25 21.70 -6.81
C GLY A 297 26.63 22.28 -6.47
N GLY A 298 26.78 22.92 -5.30
CA GLY A 298 28.06 23.43 -4.81
C GLY A 298 29.12 22.34 -4.65
N LEU A 299 28.74 21.19 -4.07
CA LEU A 299 29.62 20.03 -3.92
C LEU A 299 30.04 19.45 -5.27
N ALA A 300 29.10 19.34 -6.22
CA ALA A 300 29.39 18.83 -7.56
C ALA A 300 30.33 19.76 -8.33
N LEU A 301 30.12 21.08 -8.24
CA LEU A 301 31.02 22.08 -8.83
C LEU A 301 32.42 22.01 -8.22
N ALA A 302 32.52 21.94 -6.88
CA ALA A 302 33.80 21.81 -6.17
C ALA A 302 34.54 20.51 -6.51
N SER A 303 33.81 19.44 -6.86
CA SER A 303 34.39 18.15 -7.24
C SER A 303 34.69 18.04 -8.74
N GLY A 304 34.51 19.11 -9.53
CA GLY A 304 34.72 19.09 -10.98
C GLY A 304 33.64 18.36 -11.79
N LEU A 305 32.51 17.99 -11.16
CA LEU A 305 31.40 17.25 -11.78
C LEU A 305 30.30 18.16 -12.35
N GLY A 306 30.51 19.48 -12.40
CA GLY A 306 29.53 20.48 -12.86
C GLY A 306 28.89 20.15 -14.22
N GLY A 307 29.69 19.76 -15.21
CA GLY A 307 29.18 19.40 -16.54
C GLY A 307 28.33 18.13 -16.54
N VAL A 308 28.65 17.16 -15.66
CA VAL A 308 27.88 15.92 -15.54
C VAL A 308 26.53 16.19 -14.88
N VAL A 309 26.51 16.92 -13.76
CA VAL A 309 25.26 17.21 -13.05
C VAL A 309 24.34 18.17 -13.79
N GLY A 310 24.89 19.02 -14.66
CA GLY A 310 24.12 19.91 -15.54
C GLY A 310 23.53 19.22 -16.77
N SER A 311 23.95 17.98 -17.08
CA SER A 311 23.43 17.23 -18.22
C SER A 311 22.03 16.65 -17.93
N SER A 312 21.23 16.50 -18.98
CA SER A 312 19.93 15.81 -18.92
C SER A 312 20.06 14.36 -19.36
N ALA A 313 19.03 13.55 -19.12
CA ALA A 313 18.96 12.16 -19.54
C ALA A 313 17.70 11.93 -20.42
N PRO A 314 17.56 10.76 -21.07
CA PRO A 314 16.34 10.45 -21.82
C PRO A 314 15.09 10.46 -20.93
N TRP A 315 13.93 10.79 -21.51
CA TRP A 315 12.64 10.90 -20.80
C TRP A 315 12.26 9.68 -19.95
N TRP A 316 12.73 8.49 -20.33
CA TRP A 316 12.46 7.24 -19.60
C TRP A 316 13.32 7.06 -18.34
N LEU A 317 14.33 7.91 -18.12
CA LEU A 317 15.14 7.92 -16.90
C LEU A 317 14.92 9.18 -16.08
N LEU A 318 14.78 10.32 -16.76
CA LEU A 318 14.61 11.63 -16.17
C LEU A 318 13.76 12.50 -17.10
N SER A 319 12.82 13.27 -16.55
CA SER A 319 11.88 14.07 -17.34
C SER A 319 12.62 14.96 -18.35
N ASN A 320 12.30 14.77 -19.63
CA ASN A 320 12.93 15.45 -20.74
C ASN A 320 11.93 15.62 -21.88
N HIS A 321 11.11 16.66 -21.75
CA HIS A 321 10.03 17.06 -22.64
C HIS A 321 10.23 18.52 -23.06
N PRO A 322 11.19 18.82 -23.95
CA PRO A 322 11.52 20.19 -24.35
C PRO A 322 10.33 20.90 -25.01
N ASP A 323 9.50 20.17 -25.76
CA ASP A 323 8.28 20.71 -26.39
C ASP A 323 7.22 21.18 -25.37
N ALA A 324 7.27 20.64 -24.15
CA ALA A 324 6.40 21.02 -23.04
C ALA A 324 7.09 22.01 -22.05
N GLY A 325 8.33 22.41 -22.33
CA GLY A 325 9.10 23.31 -21.47
C GLY A 325 9.65 22.66 -20.19
N GLU A 326 9.65 21.32 -20.10
CA GLU A 326 10.11 20.60 -18.91
C GLU A 326 11.33 19.75 -19.23
N VAL A 327 12.50 20.14 -18.70
CA VAL A 327 13.74 19.39 -18.83
C VAL A 327 14.45 19.37 -17.49
N PHE A 328 14.53 18.19 -16.88
CA PHE A 328 15.31 17.96 -15.67
C PHE A 328 16.76 17.64 -16.03
N ASN A 329 17.68 18.16 -15.23
CA ASN A 329 19.08 17.76 -15.25
C ASN A 329 19.38 16.74 -14.14
N LEU A 330 20.56 16.13 -14.20
CA LEU A 330 20.95 15.12 -13.23
C LEU A 330 21.01 15.66 -11.80
N LEU A 331 21.31 16.95 -11.60
CA LEU A 331 21.21 17.61 -10.28
C LEU A 331 19.77 17.58 -9.75
N ASP A 332 18.77 17.86 -10.59
CA ASP A 332 17.35 17.74 -10.22
C ASP A 332 17.03 16.32 -9.77
N GLY A 333 17.44 15.34 -10.58
CA GLY A 333 17.18 13.94 -10.28
C GLY A 333 17.83 13.45 -8.98
N ILE A 334 19.11 13.78 -8.76
CA ILE A 334 19.82 13.45 -7.52
C ILE A 334 19.15 14.17 -6.34
N SER A 335 18.81 15.45 -6.48
CA SER A 335 18.21 16.23 -5.39
C SER A 335 16.84 15.66 -4.98
N ILE A 336 15.98 15.34 -5.95
CA ILE A 336 14.66 14.73 -5.70
C ILE A 336 14.84 13.37 -5.02
N ALA A 337 15.68 12.50 -5.58
CA ALA A 337 15.92 11.17 -5.01
C ALA A 337 16.47 11.24 -3.58
N THR A 338 17.47 12.09 -3.34
CA THR A 338 18.06 12.29 -2.00
C THR A 338 17.05 12.86 -1.02
N PHE A 339 16.22 13.82 -1.43
CA PHE A 339 15.21 14.41 -0.56
C PHE A 339 14.14 13.39 -0.14
N LEU A 340 13.60 12.63 -1.11
CA LEU A 340 12.60 11.59 -0.85
C LEU A 340 13.15 10.44 0.00
N LEU A 341 14.35 9.95 -0.32
CA LEU A 341 15.04 8.93 0.48
C LEU A 341 15.34 9.45 1.88
N GLY A 342 15.82 10.69 2.00
CA GLY A 342 16.08 11.35 3.27
C GLY A 342 14.83 11.41 4.15
N ALA A 343 13.72 11.92 3.63
CA ALA A 343 12.44 11.97 4.35
C ALA A 343 11.96 10.56 4.78
N THR A 344 12.09 9.57 3.90
CA THR A 344 11.72 8.17 4.18
C THR A 344 12.58 7.58 5.30
N LEU A 345 13.91 7.72 5.22
CA LEU A 345 14.86 7.20 6.21
C LEU A 345 14.74 7.91 7.55
N LEU A 346 14.53 9.23 7.55
CA LEU A 346 14.29 10.01 8.76
C LEU A 346 13.01 9.54 9.47
N ALA A 347 11.91 9.33 8.74
CA ALA A 347 10.68 8.80 9.31
C ALA A 347 10.88 7.39 9.87
N ILE A 348 11.54 6.49 9.12
CA ILE A 348 11.87 5.14 9.61
C ILE A 348 12.72 5.21 10.88
N GLY A 349 13.78 5.99 10.90
CA GLY A 349 14.70 6.09 12.04
C GLY A 349 14.03 6.69 13.28
N PHE A 350 13.31 7.80 13.11
CA PHE A 350 12.67 8.50 14.21
C PHE A 350 11.50 7.70 14.82
N LEU A 351 10.60 7.17 13.99
CA LEU A 351 9.47 6.35 14.45
C LEU A 351 9.94 5.01 15.02
N SER A 352 11.02 4.43 14.49
CA SER A 352 11.64 3.25 15.10
C SER A 352 12.21 3.57 16.47
N THR A 353 12.90 4.71 16.64
CA THR A 353 13.43 5.12 17.96
C THR A 353 12.32 5.27 18.99
N LEU A 354 11.22 5.96 18.65
CA LEU A 354 10.07 6.11 19.54
C LEU A 354 9.37 4.79 19.87
N THR A 355 9.22 3.91 18.87
CA THR A 355 8.64 2.58 19.05
C THR A 355 9.52 1.71 19.94
N TRP A 356 10.84 1.80 19.77
CA TRP A 356 11.82 1.12 20.61
C TRP A 356 11.78 1.62 22.06
N LEU A 357 11.69 2.93 22.29
CA LEU A 357 11.50 3.49 23.62
C LEU A 357 10.22 2.95 24.29
N SER A 358 9.12 2.91 23.54
CA SER A 358 7.85 2.33 24.02
C SER A 358 8.00 0.85 24.38
N ALA A 359 8.68 0.07 23.52
CA ALA A 359 8.95 -1.35 23.77
C ALA A 359 9.83 -1.57 25.01
N ARG A 360 10.84 -0.71 25.23
CA ARG A 360 11.71 -0.75 26.43
C ARG A 360 10.94 -0.47 27.71
N VAL A 361 10.01 0.49 27.71
CA VAL A 361 9.18 0.83 28.88
C VAL A 361 8.24 -0.32 29.26
N VAL A 362 7.64 -0.96 28.25
CA VAL A 362 6.67 -2.04 28.44
C VAL A 362 7.33 -3.35 28.85
N ARG A 363 8.56 -3.61 28.38
CA ARG A 363 9.31 -4.85 28.68
C ARG A 363 9.38 -5.06 30.20
N SER A 364 8.65 -6.06 30.68
CA SER A 364 8.75 -6.50 32.07
C SER A 364 9.86 -7.53 32.21
N THR A 365 10.69 -7.41 33.25
CA THR A 365 11.72 -8.40 33.60
C THR A 365 11.12 -9.78 33.95
N PHE A 366 9.82 -9.86 34.24
CA PHE A 366 9.14 -11.01 34.83
C PHE A 366 8.30 -11.87 33.86
N ARG A 367 8.24 -11.55 32.56
CA ARG A 367 7.52 -12.37 31.57
C ARG A 367 8.50 -12.94 30.56
N GLU A 368 8.46 -14.26 30.43
CA GLU A 368 9.30 -15.13 29.58
C GLU A 368 9.70 -14.50 28.24
N GLU A 369 11.00 -14.63 27.93
CA GLU A 369 11.70 -14.77 26.63
C GLU A 369 11.18 -14.07 25.36
N THR A 370 10.24 -13.15 25.45
CA THR A 370 9.72 -12.43 24.29
C THR A 370 10.77 -11.45 23.83
N ALA A 371 11.33 -11.70 22.64
CA ALA A 371 12.37 -10.87 22.07
C ALA A 371 11.88 -9.41 21.96
N LEU A 372 12.74 -8.45 22.30
CA LEU A 372 12.43 -7.01 22.20
C LEU A 372 11.93 -6.63 20.79
N GLN A 373 12.43 -7.31 19.76
CA GLN A 373 12.00 -7.15 18.38
C GLN A 373 10.51 -7.51 18.16
N GLU A 374 9.99 -8.51 18.88
CA GLU A 374 8.59 -8.90 18.74
C GLU A 374 7.66 -7.86 19.39
N ILE A 375 8.02 -7.37 20.59
CA ILE A 375 7.30 -6.27 21.25
C ILE A 375 7.34 -5.01 20.39
N PHE A 376 8.53 -4.66 19.86
CA PHE A 376 8.70 -3.57 18.92
C PHE A 376 7.76 -3.72 17.72
N THR A 377 7.71 -4.91 17.13
CA THR A 377 6.87 -5.16 15.95
C THR A 377 5.40 -5.00 16.29
N ARG A 378 4.93 -5.55 17.42
CA ARG A 378 3.53 -5.43 17.86
C ARG A 378 3.13 -3.98 18.12
N ILE A 379 4.01 -3.18 18.77
CA ILE A 379 3.79 -1.75 19.03
C ILE A 379 3.91 -0.93 17.73
N GLY A 380 4.70 -1.36 16.75
CA GLY A 380 4.83 -0.67 15.47
C GLY A 380 3.52 -0.49 14.71
N TYR A 381 2.58 -1.44 14.84
CA TYR A 381 1.26 -1.35 14.20
C TYR A 381 0.37 -0.22 14.73
N LEU A 382 0.75 0.47 15.82
CA LEU A 382 0.06 1.68 16.25
C LEU A 382 0.03 2.76 15.17
N TYR A 383 1.05 2.79 14.31
CA TYR A 383 1.17 3.74 13.21
C TYR A 383 0.36 3.35 11.97
N THR A 384 -0.37 2.22 11.98
CA THR A 384 -1.15 1.76 10.82
C THR A 384 -2.18 2.79 10.32
N PRO A 385 -3.04 3.38 11.18
CA PRO A 385 -3.99 4.40 10.72
C PRO A 385 -3.30 5.67 10.20
N LEU A 386 -2.16 6.06 10.80
CA LEU A 386 -1.41 7.26 10.42
C LEU A 386 -0.73 7.09 9.06
N SER A 387 -0.18 5.91 8.80
CA SER A 387 0.41 5.56 7.50
C SER A 387 -0.64 5.53 6.39
N LEU A 388 -1.79 4.88 6.66
CA LEU A 388 -2.93 4.88 5.74
C LEU A 388 -3.37 6.30 5.41
N LEU A 389 -3.53 7.12 6.44
CA LEU A 389 -3.96 8.50 6.31
C LEU A 389 -2.93 9.34 5.53
N SER A 390 -1.65 9.22 5.85
CA SER A 390 -0.58 9.99 5.19
C SER A 390 -0.55 9.69 3.68
N LEU A 391 -0.71 8.42 3.31
CA LEU A 391 -0.81 8.04 1.90
C LEU A 391 -2.10 8.53 1.24
N PHE A 392 -3.25 8.39 1.91
CA PHE A 392 -4.52 8.85 1.36
C PHE A 392 -4.52 10.38 1.17
N LEU A 393 -4.05 11.13 2.18
CA LEU A 393 -3.90 12.57 2.11
C LEU A 393 -2.95 13.00 0.99
N GLY A 394 -1.86 12.27 0.80
CA GLY A 394 -0.94 12.48 -0.31
C GLY A 394 -1.59 12.25 -1.67
N LEU A 395 -2.12 11.05 -1.90
CA LEU A 395 -2.75 10.69 -3.18
C LEU A 395 -3.95 11.59 -3.52
N SER A 396 -4.71 12.03 -2.52
CA SER A 396 -5.86 12.93 -2.71
C SER A 396 -5.46 14.39 -2.99
N GLN A 397 -4.19 14.78 -2.87
CA GLN A 397 -3.75 16.15 -3.20
C GLN A 397 -4.05 16.50 -4.66
N LEU A 398 -3.75 15.59 -5.59
CA LEU A 398 -4.05 15.78 -7.02
C LEU A 398 -5.55 15.96 -7.23
N THR A 399 -6.37 15.12 -6.60
CA THR A 399 -7.83 15.20 -6.62
C THR A 399 -8.34 16.54 -6.11
N PHE A 400 -7.85 17.00 -4.95
CA PHE A 400 -8.26 18.27 -4.37
C PHE A 400 -7.76 19.47 -5.19
N GLY A 401 -6.57 19.38 -5.78
CA GLY A 401 -6.06 20.40 -6.70
C GLY A 401 -6.99 20.58 -7.90
N TYR A 402 -7.39 19.46 -8.53
CA TYR A 402 -8.37 19.49 -9.62
C TYR A 402 -9.76 19.98 -9.17
N LEU A 403 -10.23 19.56 -7.99
CA LEU A 403 -11.52 20.03 -7.47
C LEU A 403 -11.54 21.56 -7.30
N LYS A 404 -10.44 22.16 -6.85
CA LYS A 404 -10.30 23.61 -6.75
C LYS A 404 -10.38 24.30 -8.12
N THR A 405 -9.80 23.72 -9.18
CA THR A 405 -9.87 24.33 -10.53
C THR A 405 -11.28 24.30 -11.13
N VAL A 406 -12.11 23.34 -10.74
CA VAL A 406 -13.52 23.25 -11.17
C VAL A 406 -14.51 23.98 -10.23
N GLY A 407 -13.99 24.80 -9.30
CA GLY A 407 -14.81 25.66 -8.44
C GLY A 407 -15.24 25.05 -7.11
N PHE A 408 -14.65 23.92 -6.68
CA PHE A 408 -14.92 23.38 -5.35
C PHE A 408 -14.37 24.33 -4.25
N PRO A 409 -15.15 24.62 -3.19
CA PRO A 409 -14.72 25.60 -2.18
C PRO A 409 -13.41 25.21 -1.50
N GLY A 410 -12.45 26.15 -1.49
CA GLY A 410 -11.18 26.02 -0.76
C GLY A 410 -11.37 25.64 0.72
N PRO A 411 -12.24 26.36 1.48
CA PRO A 411 -12.48 26.04 2.89
C PRO A 411 -13.00 24.62 3.11
N ALA A 412 -13.83 24.09 2.20
CA ALA A 412 -14.32 22.71 2.32
C ALA A 412 -13.19 21.69 2.15
N THR A 413 -12.25 21.95 1.25
CA THR A 413 -11.05 21.13 1.07
C THR A 413 -10.20 21.11 2.34
N ASP A 414 -10.00 22.28 2.94
CA ASP A 414 -9.17 22.43 4.14
C ASP A 414 -9.82 21.76 5.35
N VAL A 415 -11.15 21.85 5.49
CA VAL A 415 -11.91 21.12 6.52
C VAL A 415 -11.79 19.61 6.33
N ILE A 416 -11.92 19.09 5.10
CA ILE A 416 -11.77 17.65 4.84
C ILE A 416 -10.36 17.18 5.21
N ARG A 417 -9.32 17.93 4.80
CA ARG A 417 -7.92 17.64 5.15
C ARG A 417 -7.71 17.68 6.67
N GLY A 418 -8.29 18.66 7.36
CA GLY A 418 -8.22 18.78 8.82
C GLY A 418 -8.91 17.62 9.54
N VAL A 419 -10.11 17.23 9.13
CA VAL A 419 -10.84 16.07 9.69
C VAL A 419 -10.03 14.79 9.50
N LEU A 420 -9.46 14.59 8.32
CA LEU A 420 -8.57 13.46 8.03
C LEU A 420 -7.34 13.51 8.95
N LEU A 421 -6.65 14.65 9.02
CA LEU A 421 -5.45 14.88 9.84
C LEU A 421 -5.69 14.64 11.33
N VAL A 422 -6.92 14.81 11.84
CA VAL A 422 -7.31 14.51 13.22
C VAL A 422 -7.79 13.06 13.39
N GLY A 423 -8.54 12.53 12.42
CA GLY A 423 -9.15 11.19 12.50
C GLY A 423 -8.12 10.06 12.60
N GLY A 424 -7.04 10.11 11.82
CA GLY A 424 -5.96 9.12 11.88
C GLY A 424 -5.27 9.05 13.25
N PRO A 425 -4.81 10.18 13.83
CA PRO A 425 -4.32 10.25 15.21
C PRO A 425 -5.29 9.70 16.25
N LEU A 426 -6.58 10.08 16.21
CA LEU A 426 -7.56 9.59 17.17
C LEU A 426 -7.73 8.07 17.09
N TRP A 427 -7.75 7.51 15.88
CA TRP A 427 -7.81 6.06 15.69
C TRP A 427 -6.53 5.37 16.16
N SER A 428 -5.37 5.93 15.84
CA SER A 428 -4.07 5.44 16.30
C SER A 428 -3.98 5.41 17.83
N LEU A 429 -4.45 6.46 18.51
CA LEU A 429 -4.53 6.54 19.98
C LEU A 429 -5.52 5.53 20.58
N HIS A 430 -6.66 5.28 19.91
CA HIS A 430 -7.58 4.23 20.32
C HIS A 430 -6.91 2.85 20.30
N LEU A 431 -6.20 2.53 19.20
CA LEU A 431 -5.43 1.29 19.08
C LEU A 431 -4.30 1.22 20.12
N ALA A 432 -3.60 2.34 20.37
CA ALA A 432 -2.51 2.43 21.34
C ALA A 432 -2.92 1.98 22.74
N ARG A 433 -4.06 2.48 23.24
CA ARG A 433 -4.57 2.10 24.56
C ARG A 433 -4.84 0.60 24.70
N ARG A 434 -5.25 -0.07 23.61
CA ARG A 434 -5.56 -1.50 23.61
C ARG A 434 -4.29 -2.34 23.42
N ILE A 435 -3.50 -2.07 22.39
CA ILE A 435 -2.32 -2.86 22.05
C ILE A 435 -1.24 -2.76 23.12
N LEU A 436 -0.96 -1.57 23.68
CA LEU A 436 0.01 -1.42 24.76
C LEU A 436 -0.42 -2.18 26.02
N ALA A 437 -1.71 -2.18 26.35
CA ALA A 437 -2.25 -2.94 27.48
C ALA A 437 -2.15 -4.47 27.29
N LEU A 438 -2.06 -4.96 26.05
CA LEU A 438 -1.82 -6.39 25.78
C LEU A 438 -0.36 -6.79 26.01
N GLN A 439 0.57 -5.84 26.02
CA GLN A 439 1.99 -6.13 26.13
C GLN A 439 2.48 -6.20 27.59
N THR A 440 1.76 -5.60 28.54
CA THR A 440 2.16 -5.59 29.96
C THR A 440 0.96 -5.60 30.90
N ALA A 441 1.09 -6.26 32.05
CA ALA A 441 0.09 -6.23 33.12
C ALA A 441 0.13 -4.91 33.91
N ASP A 442 1.27 -4.19 33.88
CA ASP A 442 1.44 -2.93 34.59
C ASP A 442 0.81 -1.76 33.82
N ARG A 443 -0.35 -1.30 34.31
CA ARG A 443 -1.08 -0.16 33.74
C ARG A 443 -0.27 1.13 33.71
N ARG A 444 0.67 1.33 34.64
CA ARG A 444 1.53 2.54 34.65
C ARG A 444 2.53 2.48 33.50
N ARG A 445 3.20 1.35 33.29
CA ARG A 445 4.10 1.14 32.14
C ARG A 445 3.37 1.28 30.80
N ALA A 446 2.17 0.72 30.68
CA ALA A 446 1.36 0.87 29.48
C ALA A 446 1.03 2.35 29.19
N ARG A 447 0.74 3.16 30.21
CA ARG A 447 0.51 4.62 30.06
C ARG A 447 1.80 5.38 29.73
N LEU A 448 2.92 5.05 30.36
CA LEU A 448 4.22 5.68 30.07
C LEU A 448 4.68 5.39 28.63
N ALA A 449 4.43 4.18 28.14
CA ALA A 449 4.72 3.80 26.76
C ALA A 449 3.84 4.51 25.72
N LEU A 450 2.78 5.22 26.14
CA LEU A 450 2.00 6.06 25.25
C LEU A 450 2.73 7.38 24.91
N LEU A 451 3.65 7.86 25.77
CA LEU A 451 4.33 9.14 25.58
C LEU A 451 5.19 9.17 24.31
N PRO A 452 6.06 8.18 24.02
CA PRO A 452 6.81 8.20 22.77
C PRO A 452 5.90 8.08 21.54
N HIS A 453 4.78 7.35 21.65
CA HIS A 453 3.81 7.26 20.57
C HIS A 453 3.11 8.61 20.31
N LEU A 454 2.72 9.34 21.36
CA LEU A 454 2.15 10.69 21.25
C LEU A 454 3.13 11.67 20.59
N ALA A 455 4.42 11.58 20.93
CA ALA A 455 5.46 12.36 20.26
C ALA A 455 5.54 12.05 18.76
N GLY A 456 5.45 10.77 18.39
CA GLY A 456 5.41 10.36 16.98
C GLY A 456 4.19 10.88 16.24
N VAL A 457 3.00 10.79 16.86
CA VAL A 457 1.76 11.38 16.32
C VAL A 457 1.92 12.89 16.11
N ALA A 458 2.42 13.61 17.10
CA ALA A 458 2.60 15.06 17.03
C ALA A 458 3.55 15.46 15.91
N LEU A 459 4.65 14.72 15.71
CA LEU A 459 5.61 15.00 14.65
C LEU A 459 5.06 14.73 13.25
N ILE A 460 4.26 13.69 13.09
CA ILE A 460 3.58 13.41 11.81
C ILE A 460 2.60 14.55 11.47
N ILE A 461 1.81 15.00 12.45
CA ILE A 461 0.89 16.13 12.26
C ILE A 461 1.68 17.40 11.92
N ALA A 462 2.74 17.69 12.68
CA ALA A 462 3.58 18.86 12.48
C ALA A 462 4.26 18.87 11.10
N ALA A 463 4.59 17.70 10.54
CA ALA A 463 5.13 17.59 9.19
C ALA A 463 4.06 17.89 8.11
N TRP A 464 2.82 17.42 8.29
CA TRP A 464 1.74 17.65 7.32
C TRP A 464 1.15 19.06 7.34
N VAL A 465 1.14 19.75 8.49
CA VAL A 465 0.53 21.08 8.63
C VAL A 465 1.11 22.12 7.64
N PRO A 466 2.44 22.26 7.49
CA PRO A 466 3.02 23.19 6.52
C PRO A 466 2.54 22.97 5.08
N VAL A 467 2.46 21.71 4.66
CA VAL A 467 2.05 21.33 3.30
C VAL A 467 0.61 21.73 3.00
N PHE A 468 -0.27 21.79 4.00
CA PHE A 468 -1.69 22.06 3.77
C PHE A 468 -2.11 23.50 4.05
N TYR A 469 -1.45 24.16 5.01
CA TYR A 469 -1.95 25.42 5.56
C TYR A 469 -0.93 26.56 5.52
N LEU A 470 0.36 26.28 5.30
CA LEU A 470 1.39 27.32 5.28
C LEU A 470 1.91 27.62 3.87
N TRP A 471 1.90 26.63 2.97
CA TRP A 471 2.45 26.75 1.62
C TRP A 471 1.41 26.54 0.53
#